data_AF-X1E9H9-F1
#
_entry.id   AF-X1E9H9-F1
#
_cell.length_a   1.000
_cell.length_b   1.000
_cell.length_c   1.000
_cell.angle_alpha   90.00
_cell.angle_beta   90.00
_cell.angle_gamma   90.00
#
_symmetry.space_group_name_H-M   'P 1'
#
loop_
_entity.id
_entity.type
_entity.pdbx_description
1 polymer ?
#
loop_
_entity_poly.entity_id
_entity_poly.type
_entity_poly.pdbx_seq_one_letter_code
_entity_poly.pdbx_strand_id
1 'polypeptide(L)'
;HLFRKMSGIKKEKLSSIYKKIPAMEVFNGCSLPKTNIKTAKIARELKLGGTGGSDAHDPSYVGYGYTSVELSDVEIDTLLSEINNKKTWGEGKTIPLEVRRDRMLKSIRQFFQRGFKRI
;
A
#
# COMPACT_ATOMS: atom_id res chain seq x y z
N HIS A 1 -2.43 -0.21 -3.99
CA HIS A 1 -1.16 -0.32 -4.74
C HIS A 1 -1.14 0.36 -6.13
N LEU A 2 -0.41 1.47 -6.27
CA LEU A 2 -0.29 2.22 -7.53
C LEU A 2 0.52 1.48 -8.62
N PHE A 3 1.69 0.94 -8.27
CA PHE A 3 2.67 0.41 -9.23
C PHE A 3 2.79 -1.12 -9.26
N ARG A 4 1.80 -1.86 -8.76
CA ARG A 4 1.82 -3.34 -8.85
C ARG A 4 1.84 -3.75 -10.34
N LYS A 5 2.75 -4.66 -10.71
CA LYS A 5 3.12 -4.94 -12.12
C LYS A 5 1.91 -5.28 -12.99
N MET A 6 1.02 -6.15 -12.51
CA MET A 6 -0.13 -6.67 -13.27
C MET A 6 -1.49 -6.08 -12.88
N SER A 7 -1.69 -5.72 -11.61
CA SER A 7 -3.01 -5.33 -11.08
C SER A 7 -3.03 -3.94 -10.43
N GLY A 8 -1.94 -3.18 -10.51
CA GLY A 8 -1.92 -1.81 -9.99
C GLY A 8 -2.82 -0.89 -10.81
N ILE A 9 -3.45 0.08 -10.14
CA ILE A 9 -4.32 1.08 -10.78
C ILE A 9 -3.60 1.95 -11.82
N LYS A 10 -2.27 2.12 -11.67
CA LYS A 10 -1.41 2.99 -12.51
C LYS A 10 -1.76 4.49 -12.40
N LYS A 11 -0.88 5.34 -12.92
CA LYS A 11 -1.00 6.81 -12.77
C LYS A 11 -2.21 7.35 -13.55
N GLU A 12 -2.50 6.75 -14.69
CA GLU A 12 -3.51 7.19 -15.64
C GLU A 12 -4.92 7.06 -15.06
N LYS A 13 -5.18 6.01 -14.27
CA LYS A 13 -6.46 5.88 -13.56
C LYS A 13 -6.46 6.63 -12.23
N LEU A 14 -5.31 6.83 -11.59
CA LEU A 14 -5.24 7.68 -10.40
C LEU A 14 -5.61 9.13 -10.74
N SER A 15 -5.18 9.65 -11.89
CA SER A 15 -5.48 11.03 -12.30
C SER A 15 -6.98 11.32 -12.43
N SER A 16 -7.81 10.30 -12.72
CA SER A 16 -9.27 10.47 -12.82
C SER A 16 -9.99 10.46 -11.48
N ILE A 17 -9.37 9.95 -10.40
CA ILE A 17 -10.01 9.78 -9.09
C ILE A 17 -9.34 10.56 -7.95
N TYR A 18 -8.10 11.05 -8.11
CA TYR A 18 -7.33 11.58 -6.98
C TYR A 18 -8.02 12.75 -6.25
N LYS A 19 -8.83 13.55 -6.95
CA LYS A 19 -9.59 14.65 -6.34
C LYS A 19 -10.77 14.18 -5.47
N LYS A 20 -11.16 12.91 -5.58
CA LYS A 20 -12.30 12.30 -4.86
C LYS A 20 -11.86 11.47 -3.66
N ILE A 21 -10.55 11.34 -3.43
CA ILE A 21 -9.99 10.57 -2.32
C ILE A 21 -9.11 11.48 -1.48
N PRO A 22 -9.13 11.36 -0.14
CA PRO A 22 -8.30 12.20 0.71
C PRO A 22 -6.87 11.65 0.83
N ALA A 23 -6.71 10.33 0.76
CA ALA A 23 -5.44 9.65 0.95
C ALA A 23 -5.27 8.46 0.01
N MET A 24 -4.03 8.00 -0.15
CA MET A 24 -3.70 6.78 -0.88
C MET A 24 -2.60 5.97 -0.18
N GLU A 25 -2.52 4.67 -0.47
CA GLU A 25 -1.46 3.83 0.06
C GLU A 25 -0.08 4.25 -0.49
N VAL A 26 0.77 4.80 0.38
CA VAL A 26 2.13 5.26 0.07
C VAL A 26 3.19 4.24 0.49
N PHE A 27 2.86 3.37 1.44
CA PHE A 27 3.75 2.33 1.93
C PHE A 27 3.05 0.98 1.98
N ASN A 28 3.70 -0.04 1.42
CA ASN A 28 3.23 -1.41 1.54
C ASN A 28 4.38 -2.34 1.93
N GLY A 29 4.19 -3.16 2.96
CA GLY A 29 5.21 -4.07 3.49
C GLY A 29 5.67 -5.13 2.49
N CYS A 30 4.82 -5.51 1.53
CA CYS A 30 5.13 -6.46 0.47
C CYS A 30 5.73 -5.83 -0.79
N SER A 31 5.75 -4.50 -0.87
CA SER A 31 6.28 -3.75 -2.01
C SER A 31 7.80 -3.55 -1.91
N LEU A 32 8.46 -3.23 -3.03
CA LEU A 32 9.89 -2.87 -2.97
C LEU A 32 10.03 -1.50 -2.31
N PRO A 33 11.11 -1.23 -1.57
CA PRO A 33 11.40 0.10 -1.06
C PRO A 33 11.32 1.19 -2.14
N LYS A 34 11.91 0.92 -3.32
CA LYS A 34 11.84 1.84 -4.49
C LYS A 34 10.41 2.12 -4.93
N THR A 35 9.49 1.15 -4.82
CA THR A 35 8.08 1.33 -5.16
C THR A 35 7.36 2.21 -4.15
N ASN A 36 7.65 2.05 -2.85
CA ASN A 36 7.09 2.89 -1.79
C ASN A 36 7.57 4.34 -1.97
N ILE A 37 8.88 4.56 -2.22
CA ILE A 37 9.43 5.90 -2.51
C ILE A 37 8.71 6.55 -3.69
N LYS A 38 8.51 5.82 -4.80
CA LYS A 38 7.83 6.35 -5.99
C LYS A 38 6.36 6.69 -5.71
N THR A 39 5.68 5.89 -4.89
CA THR A 39 4.25 6.09 -4.56
C THR A 39 4.09 7.27 -3.59
N ALA A 40 4.93 7.35 -2.56
CA ALA A 40 5.01 8.48 -1.65
C ALA A 40 5.28 9.81 -2.37
N LYS A 41 6.19 9.82 -3.36
CA LYS A 41 6.45 11.02 -4.17
C LYS A 41 5.18 11.54 -4.85
N ILE A 42 4.37 10.63 -5.40
CA ILE A 42 3.13 11.01 -6.12
C ILE A 42 2.05 11.49 -5.17
N ALA A 43 1.90 10.88 -3.99
CA ALA A 43 0.97 11.39 -2.98
C ALA A 43 1.32 12.82 -2.57
N ARG A 44 2.62 13.14 -2.40
CA ARG A 44 3.08 14.51 -2.15
C ARG A 44 2.80 15.46 -3.31
N GLU A 45 3.11 15.05 -4.55
CA GLU A 45 2.82 15.84 -5.76
C GLU A 45 1.31 16.16 -5.88
N LEU A 46 0.44 15.21 -5.53
CA LEU A 46 -1.01 15.36 -5.58
C LEU A 46 -1.63 15.97 -4.32
N LYS A 47 -0.83 16.32 -3.30
CA LYS A 47 -1.28 16.81 -1.99
C LYS A 47 -2.36 15.91 -1.39
N LEU A 48 -2.09 14.60 -1.36
CA LEU A 48 -2.90 13.57 -0.72
C LEU A 48 -2.26 13.13 0.59
N GLY A 49 -3.09 12.67 1.52
CA GLY A 49 -2.63 11.92 2.68
C GLY A 49 -2.04 10.56 2.27
N GLY A 50 -1.26 9.97 3.16
CA GLY A 50 -0.66 8.65 2.97
C GLY A 50 -1.28 7.61 3.89
N THR A 51 -1.47 6.38 3.39
CA THR A 51 -1.73 5.21 4.23
C THR A 51 -0.63 4.17 4.04
N GLY A 52 -0.44 3.34 5.07
CA GLY A 52 0.51 2.24 5.06
C GLY A 52 -0.15 0.93 5.49
N GLY A 53 0.23 -0.17 4.84
CA GLY A 53 -0.30 -1.50 5.15
C GLY A 53 0.75 -2.59 5.01
N SER A 54 0.75 -3.54 5.95
CA SER A 54 1.67 -4.68 5.92
C SER A 54 1.36 -5.64 4.77
N ASP A 55 0.07 -5.79 4.43
CA ASP A 55 -0.44 -6.81 3.48
C ASP A 55 0.11 -8.20 3.82
N ALA A 56 0.23 -8.46 5.14
CA ALA A 56 0.85 -9.64 5.67
C ALA A 56 -0.06 -10.86 5.51
N HIS A 57 0.44 -11.87 4.81
CA HIS A 57 -0.17 -13.20 4.69
C HIS A 57 0.54 -14.22 5.61
N ASP A 58 1.41 -13.74 6.48
CA ASP A 58 2.15 -14.48 7.51
C ASP A 58 2.19 -13.59 8.76
N PRO A 59 1.77 -14.08 9.94
CA PRO A 59 1.72 -13.31 11.18
C PRO A 59 3.04 -12.62 11.53
N SER A 60 4.18 -13.21 11.16
CA SER A 60 5.52 -12.69 11.45
C SER A 60 5.82 -11.32 10.82
N TYR A 61 5.03 -10.93 9.81
CA TYR A 61 5.19 -9.65 9.11
C TYR A 61 4.02 -8.69 9.35
N VAL A 62 3.11 -9.01 10.27
CA VAL A 62 2.07 -8.06 10.70
C VAL A 62 2.76 -6.83 11.29
N GLY A 63 2.23 -5.64 11.00
CA GLY A 63 2.82 -4.38 11.43
C GLY A 63 4.08 -3.95 10.68
N TYR A 64 4.57 -4.71 9.69
CA TYR A 64 5.69 -4.25 8.86
C TYR A 64 5.32 -3.01 8.02
N GLY A 65 4.05 -2.81 7.69
CA GLY A 65 3.56 -1.56 7.15
C GLY A 65 2.36 -1.10 7.96
N TYR A 66 2.33 0.17 8.33
CA TYR A 66 1.27 0.77 9.13
C TYR A 66 1.04 2.22 8.74
N THR A 67 -0.10 2.75 9.17
CA THR A 67 -0.44 4.16 9.03
C THR A 67 -0.17 4.85 10.36
N SER A 68 0.66 5.88 10.33
CA SER A 68 0.90 6.79 11.44
C SER A 68 -0.05 7.98 11.33
N VAL A 69 -0.61 8.37 12.47
CA VAL A 69 -1.57 9.46 12.62
C VAL A 69 -1.49 9.97 14.05
N GLU A 70 -1.49 11.29 14.20
CA GLU A 70 -1.61 11.94 15.50
C GLU A 70 -3.09 12.17 15.79
N LEU A 71 -3.56 11.71 16.94
CA LEU A 71 -4.96 11.83 17.33
C LEU A 71 -5.06 12.53 18.69
N SER A 72 -6.10 13.35 18.87
CA SER A 72 -6.46 13.93 20.17
C SER A 72 -7.04 12.89 21.13
N ASP A 73 -7.67 11.86 20.58
CA ASP A 73 -8.37 10.78 21.26
C ASP A 73 -8.40 9.54 20.36
N VAL A 74 -8.86 8.40 20.88
CA VAL A 74 -8.91 7.13 20.13
C VAL A 74 -10.26 6.88 19.45
N GLU A 75 -11.07 7.93 19.28
CA GLU A 75 -12.39 7.81 18.66
C GLU A 75 -12.27 7.64 17.14
N ILE A 76 -13.20 6.84 16.60
CA ILE A 76 -13.24 6.54 15.16
C ILE A 76 -13.46 7.80 14.33
N ASP A 77 -14.31 8.72 14.80
CA ASP A 77 -14.62 9.95 14.08
C ASP A 77 -13.40 10.88 13.98
N THR A 78 -12.57 10.94 15.02
CA THR A 78 -11.30 11.68 15.03
C THR A 78 -10.34 11.10 14.00
N LEU A 79 -10.19 9.77 13.95
CA LEU A 79 -9.38 9.11 12.93
C LEU A 79 -9.88 9.38 11.51
N LEU A 80 -11.19 9.28 11.27
CA LEU A 80 -11.80 9.57 9.96
C LEU A 80 -11.60 11.02 9.55
N SER A 81 -11.72 11.96 10.49
CA SER A 81 -11.44 13.38 10.28
C SER A 81 -9.99 13.60 9.83
N GLU A 82 -9.01 12.98 10.51
CA GLU A 82 -7.60 13.12 10.17
C GLU A 82 -7.23 12.49 8.82
N ILE A 83 -7.89 11.38 8.45
CA ILE A 83 -7.80 10.82 7.09
C ILE A 83 -8.34 11.82 6.07
N ASN A 84 -9.54 12.37 6.28
CA ASN A 84 -10.18 13.33 5.37
C ASN A 84 -9.37 14.62 5.23
N ASN A 85 -8.75 15.07 6.33
CA ASN A 85 -7.85 16.21 6.38
C ASN A 85 -6.45 15.91 5.85
N LYS A 86 -6.20 14.69 5.37
CA LYS A 86 -4.96 14.27 4.71
C LYS A 86 -3.74 14.27 5.62
N LYS A 87 -3.95 14.09 6.93
CA LYS A 87 -2.91 14.17 7.96
C LYS A 87 -2.35 12.80 8.38
N THR A 88 -2.67 11.76 7.63
CA THR A 88 -2.10 10.42 7.86
C THR A 88 -0.89 10.17 6.98
N TRP A 89 0.01 9.29 7.42
CA TRP A 89 1.14 8.86 6.59
C TRP A 89 1.44 7.36 6.73
N GLY A 90 1.86 6.72 5.64
CA GLY A 90 2.23 5.31 5.64
C GLY A 90 3.74 5.10 5.78
N GLU A 91 4.14 4.20 6.68
CA GLU A 91 5.54 3.88 6.93
C GLU A 91 5.75 2.44 7.43
N GLY A 92 7.01 2.10 7.72
CA GLY A 92 7.41 0.80 8.27
C GLY A 92 8.61 0.18 7.55
N LYS A 93 8.64 -1.16 7.53
CA LYS A 93 9.68 -2.03 6.96
C LYS A 93 9.10 -2.91 5.86
N THR A 94 9.88 -3.17 4.81
CA THR A 94 9.49 -4.17 3.80
C THR A 94 9.90 -5.57 4.23
N ILE A 95 9.13 -6.59 3.82
CA ILE A 95 9.52 -7.99 4.04
C ILE A 95 10.90 -8.29 3.42
N PRO A 96 11.64 -9.27 3.96
CA PRO A 96 12.90 -9.71 3.37
C PRO A 96 12.74 -10.12 1.90
N LEU A 97 13.79 -9.89 1.11
CA LEU A 97 13.78 -10.18 -0.34
C LEU A 97 13.56 -11.67 -0.64
N GLU A 98 14.06 -12.56 0.22
CA GLU A 98 13.88 -14.01 0.13
C GLU A 98 12.40 -14.39 0.25
N VAL A 99 11.74 -13.92 1.31
CA VAL A 99 10.30 -14.12 1.54
C VAL A 99 9.48 -13.60 0.36
N ARG A 100 9.85 -12.42 -0.16
CA ARG A 100 9.21 -11.84 -1.35
C ARG A 100 9.40 -12.72 -2.58
N ARG A 101 10.61 -13.23 -2.83
CA ARG A 101 10.92 -14.15 -3.95
C ARG A 101 10.07 -15.41 -3.84
N ASP A 102 9.99 -16.00 -2.65
CA ASP A 102 9.27 -17.24 -2.43
C ASP A 102 7.75 -17.03 -2.65
N ARG A 103 7.20 -15.89 -2.24
CA ARG A 103 5.82 -15.48 -2.57
C ARG A 103 5.59 -15.31 -4.08
N MET A 104 6.56 -14.76 -4.80
CA MET A 104 6.49 -14.64 -6.26
C MET A 104 6.46 -16.03 -6.92
N LEU A 105 7.37 -16.91 -6.52
CA LEU A 105 7.44 -18.29 -7.02
C LEU A 105 6.15 -19.06 -6.73
N LYS A 106 5.61 -18.93 -5.51
CA LYS A 106 4.32 -19.50 -5.13
C LYS A 106 3.19 -18.96 -6.02
N SER A 107 3.19 -17.68 -6.35
CA SER A 107 2.18 -17.06 -7.21
C SER A 107 2.26 -17.60 -8.64
N ILE A 108 3.48 -17.75 -9.18
CA ILE A 108 3.73 -18.35 -10.49
C ILE A 108 3.27 -19.81 -10.51
N ARG A 109 3.69 -20.62 -9.53
CA ARG A 109 3.30 -22.03 -9.41
C ARG A 109 1.77 -22.19 -9.38
N GLN A 110 1.09 -21.39 -8.58
CA GLN A 110 -0.38 -21.42 -8.52
C GLN A 110 -1.03 -21.03 -9.86
N PHE A 111 -0.44 -20.10 -10.62
CA PHE A 111 -0.96 -19.72 -11.93
C PHE A 111 -0.89 -20.88 -12.93
N PHE A 112 0.22 -21.64 -12.94
CA PHE A 112 0.35 -22.86 -13.73
C PHE A 112 -0.64 -23.94 -13.27
N GLN A 113 -0.78 -24.17 -11.95
CA GLN A 113 -1.74 -25.14 -11.41
C GLN A 113 -3.19 -24.84 -11.77
N ARG A 114 -3.53 -23.56 -11.99
CA ARG A 114 -4.86 -23.11 -12.44
C ARG A 114 -5.05 -23.20 -13.96
N GLY A 115 -4.09 -23.77 -14.71
CA GLY A 115 -4.14 -23.82 -16.16
C GLY A 115 -4.07 -22.43 -16.79
N PHE A 116 -3.18 -21.57 -16.31
CA PHE A 116 -2.98 -20.19 -16.79
C PHE A 116 -4.19 -19.27 -16.61
N LYS A 117 -5.12 -19.63 -15.73
CA LYS A 117 -6.26 -18.77 -15.36
C LYS A 117 -5.85 -17.74 -14.31
N ARG A 118 -6.22 -16.48 -14.54
CA ARG A 118 -6.07 -15.40 -13.55
C ARG A 118 -7.09 -15.58 -12.43
N ILE A 119 -6.75 -15.07 -11.24
CA ILE A 119 -7.73 -14.75 -10.18
C ILE A 119 -8.24 -13.34 -10.48
#